data_AF-A0A7J6SA28-F1
#
_entry.id   AF-A0A7J6SA28-F1
#
_cell.length_a   1.000
_cell.length_b   1.000
_cell.length_c   1.000
_cell.angle_alpha   90.00
_cell.angle_beta   90.00
_cell.angle_gamma   90.00
#
_symmetry.space_group_name_H-M   'P 1'
#
loop_
_entity.id
_entity.type
_entity.pdbx_description
1 polymer ?
#
loop_
_entity_poly.entity_id
_entity_poly.type
_entity_poly.pdbx_seq_one_letter_code
_entity_poly.pdbx_strand_id
1 'polypeptide(L)'
;SGASPVNPATRGDTSIPMLRRSNVLKGGPPGGSSCLTAGVALYVIRRGKRREPALARIDGLIVYPIKSAAGVQVDHSEVTWKGLKHDRSYCIVVPVEESQQGARGEYRVLTQRTAPQMSRLHPSLPNSGGISLIFANADDDLSSSIRVPLQREGERITVAVWGEEARGIDQGDGVAEWLSRHLEVPGARLIKSVDKEEFLRSAPS
;
A
#
# COMPACT_ATOMS: atom_id res chain seq x y z
N SER A 1 -33.66 16.46 46.11
CA SER A 1 -34.77 17.17 45.44
C SER A 1 -34.45 17.27 43.96
N GLY A 2 -35.14 16.68 43.01
CA GLY A 2 -36.31 15.82 42.99
C GLY A 2 -36.57 15.44 41.52
N ALA A 3 -36.80 14.16 41.28
CA ALA A 3 -37.73 13.56 40.31
C ALA A 3 -37.70 13.93 38.80
N SER A 4 -37.42 12.91 37.97
CA SER A 4 -38.02 12.68 36.63
C SER A 4 -39.52 12.33 36.75
N PRO A 5 -40.25 11.84 35.71
CA PRO A 5 -40.21 11.99 34.24
C PRO A 5 -41.61 12.30 33.63
N VAL A 6 -41.76 12.71 32.35
CA VAL A 6 -42.90 12.27 31.48
C VAL A 6 -42.64 12.51 29.97
N ASN A 7 -43.03 11.53 29.15
CA ASN A 7 -43.28 11.54 27.69
C ASN A 7 -44.74 11.00 27.55
N PRO A 8 -45.63 11.36 26.58
CA PRO A 8 -45.57 10.76 25.23
C PRO A 8 -46.31 11.49 24.04
N ALA A 9 -45.96 11.04 22.82
CA ALA A 9 -46.80 10.77 21.63
C ALA A 9 -47.49 11.88 20.78
N THR A 10 -47.18 11.88 19.47
CA THR A 10 -48.09 11.77 18.28
C THR A 10 -47.21 11.72 17.01
N ARG A 11 -47.05 10.61 16.27
CA ARG A 11 -47.90 9.91 15.25
C ARG A 11 -48.11 10.63 13.90
N GLY A 12 -47.79 9.90 12.83
CA GLY A 12 -48.05 10.13 11.40
C GLY A 12 -46.88 9.49 10.63
N ASP A 13 -46.85 8.21 10.26
CA ASP A 13 -47.78 7.33 9.52
C ASP A 13 -48.13 7.83 8.10
N THR A 14 -47.34 7.39 7.13
CA THR A 14 -47.72 7.29 5.71
C THR A 14 -47.33 5.91 5.22
N SER A 15 -48.28 5.00 5.34
CA SER A 15 -48.31 3.67 4.72
C SER A 15 -48.74 3.78 3.25
N ILE A 16 -48.03 3.12 2.32
CA ILE A 16 -48.46 2.88 0.93
C ILE A 16 -48.57 1.35 0.73
N PRO A 17 -49.68 0.83 0.16
CA PRO A 17 -50.15 -0.53 0.43
C PRO A 17 -49.52 -1.63 -0.45
N MET A 18 -49.33 -2.79 0.19
CA MET A 18 -49.23 -4.10 -0.44
C MET A 18 -50.57 -4.49 -1.11
N LEU A 19 -50.53 -4.94 -2.36
CA LEU A 19 -51.58 -5.79 -2.92
C LEU A 19 -51.10 -7.25 -2.96
N ARG A 20 -51.92 -8.14 -2.40
CA ARG A 20 -51.77 -9.59 -2.40
C ARG A 20 -53.01 -10.21 -3.07
N ARG A 21 -52.83 -11.45 -3.56
CA ARG A 21 -53.77 -12.44 -4.16
C ARG A 21 -53.62 -12.50 -5.69
N SER A 22 -53.54 -13.67 -6.33
CA SER A 22 -54.02 -15.01 -5.98
C SER A 22 -53.28 -16.11 -6.78
N ASN A 23 -53.17 -17.31 -6.20
CA ASN A 23 -52.88 -18.57 -6.89
C ASN A 23 -54.17 -19.19 -7.47
N VAL A 24 -54.01 -20.29 -8.24
CA VAL A 24 -55.00 -21.31 -8.73
C VAL A 24 -55.33 -21.08 -10.23
N LEU A 25 -55.11 -21.99 -11.22
CA LEU A 25 -55.17 -23.47 -11.30
C LEU A 25 -54.34 -24.04 -12.48
N LYS A 26 -54.11 -25.36 -12.41
CA LYS A 26 -53.40 -26.28 -13.33
C LYS A 26 -54.13 -26.51 -14.67
N GLY A 27 -53.35 -26.86 -15.70
CA GLY A 27 -53.82 -27.59 -16.90
C GLY A 27 -52.66 -27.93 -17.85
N GLY A 28 -52.35 -29.23 -18.02
CA GLY A 28 -51.36 -29.79 -18.96
C GLY A 28 -52.00 -30.42 -20.22
N PRO A 29 -51.21 -31.04 -21.13
CA PRO A 29 -51.21 -30.90 -22.62
C PRO A 29 -51.91 -32.11 -23.34
N PRO A 30 -51.81 -32.42 -24.69
CA PRO A 30 -50.79 -32.08 -25.71
C PRO A 30 -51.22 -31.87 -27.19
N GLY A 31 -50.27 -31.47 -28.05
CA GLY A 31 -50.41 -31.63 -29.52
C GLY A 31 -49.48 -30.77 -30.41
N GLY A 32 -48.36 -31.36 -30.85
CA GLY A 32 -47.86 -31.37 -32.23
C GLY A 32 -47.46 -30.08 -33.00
N SER A 33 -46.23 -30.13 -33.55
CA SER A 33 -45.79 -29.60 -34.86
C SER A 33 -45.06 -28.25 -34.96
N SER A 34 -43.74 -28.39 -35.16
CA SER A 34 -42.77 -27.62 -35.96
C SER A 34 -43.11 -26.23 -36.51
N CYS A 35 -42.17 -25.29 -36.37
CA CYS A 35 -41.35 -24.77 -37.50
C CYS A 35 -40.37 -23.69 -36.98
N LEU A 36 -39.07 -23.90 -37.16
CA LEU A 36 -38.02 -22.87 -37.07
C LEU A 36 -38.15 -21.92 -38.27
N THR A 37 -38.26 -20.60 -38.09
CA THR A 37 -37.44 -19.57 -38.79
C THR A 37 -37.92 -18.14 -38.54
N ALA A 38 -36.97 -17.21 -38.70
CA ALA A 38 -37.09 -15.75 -38.70
C ALA A 38 -37.29 -15.10 -37.32
N GLY A 39 -36.41 -14.24 -36.83
CA GLY A 39 -35.27 -13.59 -37.44
C GLY A 39 -34.98 -12.40 -36.54
N VAL A 40 -33.75 -12.31 -36.03
CA VAL A 40 -33.03 -11.05 -35.75
C VAL A 40 -33.92 -9.88 -35.29
N ALA A 41 -34.63 -10.05 -34.17
CA ALA A 41 -35.31 -8.94 -33.51
C ALA A 41 -34.31 -8.23 -32.58
N LEU A 42 -33.46 -7.40 -33.19
CA LEU A 42 -32.85 -6.21 -32.60
C LEU A 42 -32.43 -6.31 -31.12
N TYR A 43 -31.46 -7.19 -30.83
CA TYR A 43 -30.55 -6.93 -29.72
C TYR A 43 -29.61 -5.79 -30.15
N VAL A 44 -30.16 -4.57 -30.26
CA VAL A 44 -29.36 -3.35 -30.29
C VAL A 44 -28.72 -3.29 -28.92
N ILE A 45 -27.53 -3.88 -28.81
CA ILE A 45 -26.55 -3.46 -27.83
C ILE A 45 -26.50 -1.95 -28.01
N ARG A 46 -27.12 -1.23 -27.09
CA ARG A 46 -26.90 0.19 -26.86
C ARG A 46 -25.42 0.28 -26.56
N ARG A 47 -24.59 0.36 -27.62
CA ARG A 47 -23.18 0.66 -27.57
C ARG A 47 -23.14 2.03 -26.94
N GLY A 48 -23.10 2.07 -25.60
CA GLY A 48 -22.76 3.27 -24.87
C GLY A 48 -21.53 3.82 -25.57
N LYS A 49 -21.62 5.05 -26.05
CA LYS A 49 -20.51 5.75 -26.71
C LYS A 49 -19.27 5.40 -25.92
N ARG A 50 -18.33 4.65 -26.52
CA ARG A 50 -17.03 4.42 -25.89
C ARG A 50 -16.55 5.83 -25.57
N ARG A 51 -16.42 6.14 -24.28
CA ARG A 51 -15.74 7.36 -23.89
C ARG A 51 -14.36 7.21 -24.48
N GLU A 52 -14.00 8.09 -25.42
CA GLU A 52 -12.61 8.25 -25.82
C GLU A 52 -11.78 8.29 -24.53
N PRO A 53 -10.70 7.49 -24.43
CA PRO A 53 -9.91 7.47 -23.23
C PRO A 53 -9.50 8.91 -22.95
N ALA A 54 -9.88 9.42 -21.77
CA ALA A 54 -9.48 10.77 -21.37
C ALA A 54 -7.96 10.82 -21.47
N LEU A 55 -7.45 11.66 -22.36
CA LEU A 55 -6.02 11.85 -22.52
C LEU A 55 -5.51 12.51 -21.25
N ALA A 56 -4.70 11.77 -20.48
CA ALA A 56 -4.03 12.28 -19.31
C ALA A 56 -2.59 12.65 -19.67
N ARG A 57 -2.12 13.79 -19.16
CA ARG A 57 -0.71 14.21 -19.22
C ARG A 57 -0.08 14.00 -17.85
N ILE A 58 1.08 13.36 -17.81
CA ILE A 58 1.89 13.26 -16.60
C ILE A 58 2.52 14.63 -16.36
N ASP A 59 2.25 15.23 -15.20
CA ASP A 59 2.80 16.54 -14.82
C ASP A 59 4.13 16.44 -14.06
N GLY A 60 4.34 15.32 -13.35
CA GLY A 60 5.59 15.02 -12.68
C GLY A 60 5.72 13.55 -12.34
N LEU A 61 6.96 13.10 -12.17
CA LEU A 61 7.29 11.76 -11.71
C LEU A 61 8.06 11.88 -10.40
N ILE A 62 7.67 11.07 -9.41
CA ILE A 62 8.29 11.04 -8.10
C ILE A 62 8.59 9.58 -7.76
N VAL A 63 9.84 9.31 -7.41
CA VAL A 63 10.29 8.00 -6.92
C VAL A 63 10.50 8.10 -5.42
N TYR A 64 10.16 7.05 -4.67
CA TYR A 64 10.39 6.98 -3.22
C TYR A 64 11.40 5.86 -2.91
N PRO A 65 12.72 6.12 -3.00
CA PRO A 65 13.73 5.09 -2.78
C PRO A 65 13.60 4.38 -1.42
N ILE A 66 13.25 5.15 -0.38
CA ILE A 66 13.00 4.65 0.98
C ILE A 66 11.51 4.76 1.29
N LYS A 67 10.91 3.67 1.74
CA LYS A 67 9.51 3.66 2.18
C LYS A 67 9.25 4.69 3.28
N SER A 68 8.24 5.54 3.05
CA SER A 68 7.76 6.59 3.98
C SER A 68 8.70 7.81 4.15
N ALA A 69 9.80 7.88 3.40
CA ALA A 69 10.68 9.05 3.36
C ALA A 69 10.23 10.06 2.28
N ALA A 70 10.96 11.17 2.12
CA ALA A 70 10.70 12.13 1.06
C ALA A 70 10.95 11.50 -0.34
N GLY A 71 10.17 11.97 -1.31
CA GLY A 71 10.30 11.54 -2.71
C GLY A 71 11.38 12.32 -3.46
N VAL A 72 11.88 11.71 -4.53
CA VAL A 72 12.81 12.33 -5.48
C VAL A 72 12.07 12.58 -6.78
N GLN A 73 11.98 13.85 -7.18
CA GLN A 73 11.42 14.21 -8.47
C GLN A 73 12.38 13.85 -9.60
N VAL A 74 11.86 13.26 -10.67
CA VAL A 74 12.63 12.82 -11.83
C VAL A 74 11.94 13.22 -13.12
N ASP A 75 12.72 13.44 -14.17
CA ASP A 75 12.17 13.75 -15.51
C ASP A 75 11.71 12.49 -16.26
N HIS A 76 12.33 11.36 -15.95
CA HIS A 76 12.02 10.05 -16.54
C HIS A 76 12.33 8.93 -15.55
N SER A 77 11.69 7.78 -15.74
CA SER A 77 12.01 6.54 -15.01
C SER A 77 11.65 5.32 -15.84
N GLU A 78 12.45 4.26 -15.70
CA GLU A 78 12.18 2.97 -16.30
C GLU A 78 11.03 2.29 -15.55
N VAL A 79 10.04 1.79 -16.28
CA VAL A 79 8.94 1.01 -15.70
C VAL A 79 9.35 -0.45 -15.68
N THR A 80 9.39 -1.03 -14.49
CA THR A 80 9.67 -2.45 -14.27
C THR A 80 8.39 -3.18 -13.86
N TRP A 81 8.44 -4.51 -13.77
CA TRP A 81 7.31 -5.31 -13.26
C TRP A 81 6.95 -4.99 -11.80
N LYS A 82 7.86 -4.38 -11.03
CA LYS A 82 7.62 -3.92 -9.65
C LYS A 82 7.16 -2.45 -9.56
N GLY A 83 7.05 -1.76 -10.68
CA GLY A 83 6.81 -0.31 -10.74
C GLY A 83 8.05 0.47 -11.20
N LEU A 84 8.11 1.76 -10.86
CA LEU A 84 9.21 2.62 -11.25
C LEU A 84 10.54 2.11 -10.70
N LYS A 85 11.59 2.16 -11.50
CA LYS A 85 12.93 1.76 -11.08
C LYS A 85 13.33 2.51 -9.80
N HIS A 86 13.94 1.77 -8.88
CA HIS A 86 14.36 2.23 -7.54
C HIS A 86 13.23 2.52 -6.54
N ASP A 87 11.96 2.51 -6.94
CA ASP A 87 10.86 2.79 -6.03
C ASP A 87 10.76 1.74 -4.93
N ARG A 88 10.70 2.21 -3.68
CA ARG A 88 10.61 1.42 -2.43
C ARG A 88 11.63 0.28 -2.36
N SER A 89 12.80 0.51 -2.92
CA SER A 89 13.89 -0.46 -2.93
C SER A 89 14.57 -0.60 -1.56
N TYR A 90 14.35 0.36 -0.65
CA TYR A 90 14.78 0.35 0.74
C TYR A 90 13.62 0.58 1.71
N CYS A 91 13.79 0.15 2.95
CA CYS A 91 12.93 0.55 4.05
C CYS A 91 13.71 0.71 5.36
N ILE A 92 13.13 1.47 6.29
CA ILE A 92 13.65 1.61 7.64
C ILE A 92 12.85 0.70 8.54
N VAL A 93 13.56 -0.03 9.39
CA VAL A 93 12.98 -1.03 10.29
C VAL A 93 13.45 -0.81 11.72
N VAL A 94 12.65 -1.23 12.67
CA VAL A 94 12.90 -1.09 14.11
C VAL A 94 12.57 -2.39 14.82
N PRO A 95 13.23 -2.73 15.94
CA PRO A 95 12.94 -3.94 16.69
C PRO A 95 11.45 -4.01 17.07
N VAL A 96 10.91 -5.23 17.04
CA VAL A 96 9.59 -5.50 17.60
C VAL A 96 9.70 -5.49 19.12
N GLU A 97 8.80 -4.77 19.79
CA GLU A 97 8.73 -4.79 21.25
C GLU A 97 8.24 -6.15 21.75
N GLU A 98 8.70 -6.57 22.93
CA GLU A 98 8.33 -7.85 23.55
C GLU A 98 6.81 -8.01 23.75
N SER A 99 6.08 -6.91 23.88
CA SER A 99 4.60 -6.90 23.94
C SER A 99 3.93 -7.34 22.62
N GLN A 100 4.67 -7.37 21.52
CA GLN A 100 4.22 -7.70 20.17
C GLN A 100 4.87 -9.00 19.63
N GLN A 101 5.42 -9.84 20.52
CA GLN A 101 6.13 -11.11 20.24
C GLN A 101 5.30 -12.21 19.51
N GLY A 102 4.12 -11.87 19.00
CA GLY A 102 3.35 -12.71 18.06
C GLY A 102 3.63 -12.40 16.58
N ALA A 103 4.42 -11.35 16.29
CA ALA A 103 4.82 -11.01 14.93
C ALA A 103 5.90 -11.98 14.41
N ARG A 104 5.74 -12.45 13.17
CA ARG A 104 6.74 -13.25 12.47
C ARG A 104 7.91 -12.36 12.00
N GLY A 105 8.82 -12.04 12.91
CA GLY A 105 10.03 -11.28 12.59
C GLY A 105 10.56 -10.47 13.78
N GLU A 106 11.87 -10.26 13.79
CA GLU A 106 12.58 -9.48 14.84
C GLU A 106 12.37 -7.97 14.67
N TYR A 107 12.03 -7.54 13.45
CA TYR A 107 11.84 -6.13 13.12
C TYR A 107 10.47 -5.87 12.50
N ARG A 108 9.99 -4.63 12.65
CA ARG A 108 8.83 -4.07 11.95
C ARG A 108 9.24 -2.87 11.11
N VAL A 109 8.50 -2.62 10.03
CA VAL A 109 8.73 -1.43 9.19
C VAL A 109 8.33 -0.17 9.94
N LEU A 110 9.23 0.81 9.99
CA LEU A 110 8.93 2.15 10.45
C LEU A 110 8.15 2.92 9.37
N THR A 111 7.08 3.61 9.77
CA THR A 111 6.23 4.37 8.84
C THR A 111 6.06 5.80 9.29
N GLN A 112 5.74 6.69 8.36
CA GLN A 112 5.49 8.11 8.65
C GLN A 112 4.34 8.33 9.65
N ARG A 113 3.39 7.40 9.74
CA ARG A 113 2.29 7.46 10.73
C ARG A 113 2.79 7.32 12.17
N THR A 114 3.87 6.56 12.36
CA THR A 114 4.47 6.31 13.68
C THR A 114 5.71 7.17 13.92
N ALA A 115 6.35 7.67 12.86
CA ALA A 115 7.50 8.56 12.93
C ALA A 115 7.38 9.66 11.84
N PRO A 116 6.65 10.76 12.13
CA PRO A 116 6.46 11.86 11.19
C PRO A 116 7.77 12.47 10.69
N GLN A 117 8.84 12.41 11.50
CA GLN A 117 10.19 12.87 11.19
C GLN A 117 10.75 12.28 9.88
N MET A 118 10.27 11.10 9.45
CA MET A 118 10.66 10.49 8.18
C MET A 118 10.38 11.39 6.97
N SER A 119 9.44 12.33 7.05
CA SER A 119 9.18 13.30 5.97
C SER A 119 10.36 14.22 5.69
N ARG A 120 11.24 14.42 6.67
CA ARG A 120 12.45 15.24 6.59
C ARG A 120 13.67 14.46 6.10
N LEU A 121 13.52 13.16 5.89
CA LEU A 121 14.57 12.31 5.35
C LEU A 121 14.50 12.34 3.82
N HIS A 122 15.47 12.98 3.21
CA HIS A 122 15.62 13.15 1.76
C HIS A 122 16.66 12.18 1.21
N PRO A 123 16.25 11.07 0.57
CA PRO A 123 17.16 10.17 -0.12
C PRO A 123 17.59 10.73 -1.48
N SER A 124 18.79 10.36 -1.94
CA SER A 124 19.14 10.43 -3.36
C SER A 124 18.52 9.25 -4.12
N LEU A 125 18.51 9.31 -5.46
CA LEU A 125 18.32 8.09 -6.24
C LEU A 125 19.47 7.11 -5.94
N PRO A 126 19.18 5.80 -5.74
CA PRO A 126 20.21 4.78 -5.59
C PRO A 126 21.02 4.60 -6.87
N ASN A 127 22.31 4.30 -6.73
CA ASN A 127 23.20 3.93 -7.82
C ASN A 127 24.09 2.74 -7.42
N SER A 128 25.04 2.37 -8.28
CA SER A 128 25.95 1.24 -8.03
C SER A 128 26.83 1.40 -6.79
N GLY A 129 27.09 2.63 -6.36
CA GLY A 129 27.85 2.97 -5.16
C GLY A 129 26.99 3.16 -3.89
N GLY A 130 25.66 3.03 -3.98
CA GLY A 130 24.75 3.16 -2.84
C GLY A 130 23.81 4.36 -2.93
N ILE A 131 23.48 4.91 -1.76
CA ILE A 131 22.49 5.98 -1.59
C ILE A 131 23.02 7.04 -0.62
N SER A 132 22.72 8.31 -0.87
CA SER A 132 22.99 9.40 0.08
C SER A 132 21.70 9.82 0.75
N LEU A 133 21.76 10.12 2.04
CA LEU A 133 20.62 10.59 2.82
C LEU A 133 20.93 11.98 3.38
N ILE A 134 19.95 12.87 3.33
CA ILE A 134 19.98 14.17 3.97
C ILE A 134 18.80 14.23 4.94
N PHE A 135 19.05 14.69 6.16
CA PHE A 135 17.99 15.01 7.11
C PHE A 135 17.85 16.53 7.21
N ALA A 136 16.71 17.05 6.78
CA ALA A 136 16.39 18.47 6.88
C ALA A 136 15.97 18.79 8.32
N ASN A 137 16.70 19.67 9.00
CA ASN A 137 16.28 20.15 10.30
C ASN A 137 15.14 21.17 10.15
N ALA A 138 14.19 21.17 11.09
CA ALA A 138 13.04 22.07 11.00
C ALA A 138 13.42 23.52 11.30
N ASP A 139 14.45 23.72 12.14
CA ASP A 139 14.74 25.01 12.77
C ASP A 139 16.16 25.54 12.49
N ASP A 140 17.00 24.79 11.78
CA ASP A 140 18.40 25.16 11.48
C ASP A 140 18.72 25.00 9.98
N ASP A 141 19.52 25.91 9.43
CA ASP A 141 20.08 25.84 8.06
C ASP A 141 21.08 24.68 7.87
N LEU A 142 21.46 23.99 8.95
CA LEU A 142 22.42 22.90 8.93
C LEU A 142 21.72 21.56 8.74
N SER A 143 21.63 21.11 7.49
CA SER A 143 21.21 19.73 7.19
C SER A 143 22.31 18.72 7.51
N SER A 144 21.95 17.59 8.13
CA SER A 144 22.87 16.47 8.33
C SER A 144 22.83 15.52 7.14
N SER A 145 23.96 14.92 6.77
CA SER A 145 24.00 13.97 5.66
C SER A 145 24.88 12.77 5.91
N ILE A 146 24.57 11.66 5.25
CA ILE A 146 25.37 10.43 5.27
C ILE A 146 25.35 9.77 3.89
N ARG A 147 26.50 9.24 3.46
CA ARG A 147 26.59 8.34 2.31
C ARG A 147 26.56 6.90 2.82
N VAL A 148 25.69 6.10 2.25
CA VAL A 148 25.49 4.70 2.59
C VAL A 148 25.95 3.84 1.41
N PRO A 149 27.12 3.19 1.49
CA PRO A 149 27.55 2.23 0.47
C PRO A 149 26.54 1.11 0.31
N LEU A 150 26.29 0.67 -0.92
CA LEU A 150 25.39 -0.45 -1.17
C LEU A 150 25.99 -1.75 -0.60
N GLN A 151 25.36 -2.29 0.43
CA GLN A 151 25.66 -3.64 0.91
C GLN A 151 24.84 -4.65 0.11
N ARG A 152 25.53 -5.54 -0.62
CA ARG A 152 24.94 -6.66 -1.37
C ARG A 152 25.00 -7.99 -0.62
N GLU A 153 25.88 -8.05 0.35
CA GLU A 153 26.12 -9.18 1.24
C GLU A 153 26.07 -8.64 2.67
N GLY A 154 25.65 -9.45 3.63
CA GLY A 154 25.56 -9.02 5.02
C GLY A 154 24.41 -9.67 5.78
N GLU A 155 24.18 -9.13 6.98
CA GLU A 155 23.10 -9.57 7.86
C GLU A 155 21.75 -9.40 7.15
N ARG A 156 20.94 -10.46 7.20
CA ARG A 156 19.61 -10.47 6.62
C ARG A 156 18.59 -10.26 7.72
N ILE A 157 17.92 -9.12 7.68
CA ILE A 157 16.89 -8.78 8.64
C ILE A 157 15.54 -9.29 8.14
N THR A 158 14.84 -10.02 9.00
CA THR A 158 13.46 -10.46 8.77
C THR A 158 12.49 -9.46 9.37
N VAL A 159 11.52 -9.05 8.57
CA VAL A 159 10.58 -7.98 8.87
C VAL A 159 9.15 -8.49 8.77
N ALA A 160 8.37 -8.24 9.81
CA ALA A 160 6.95 -8.52 9.80
C ALA A 160 6.21 -7.47 8.93
N VAL A 161 5.58 -7.92 7.85
CA VAL A 161 4.82 -7.08 6.92
C VAL A 161 3.44 -7.70 6.72
N TRP A 162 2.43 -7.16 7.41
CA TRP A 162 1.01 -7.56 7.25
C TRP A 162 0.77 -9.07 7.39
N GLY A 163 1.46 -9.74 8.32
CA GLY A 163 1.34 -11.19 8.56
C GLY A 163 2.26 -12.06 7.71
N GLU A 164 2.96 -11.47 6.73
CA GLU A 164 3.99 -12.11 5.92
C GLU A 164 5.39 -11.68 6.36
N GLU A 165 6.37 -12.53 6.08
CA GLU A 165 7.79 -12.23 6.29
C GLU A 165 8.38 -11.59 5.04
N ALA A 166 8.87 -10.36 5.16
CA ALA A 166 9.75 -9.74 4.18
C ALA A 166 11.19 -9.77 4.69
N ARG A 167 12.18 -9.82 3.79
CA ARG A 167 13.59 -9.85 4.16
C ARG A 167 14.38 -8.79 3.40
N GLY A 168 15.42 -8.26 4.02
CA GLY A 168 16.33 -7.30 3.41
C GLY A 168 17.74 -7.41 3.96
N ILE A 169 18.70 -6.86 3.23
CA ILE A 169 20.10 -6.79 3.65
C ILE A 169 20.29 -5.51 4.44
N ASP A 170 20.81 -5.64 5.64
CA ASP A 170 21.19 -4.51 6.47
C ASP A 170 22.29 -3.66 5.83
N GLN A 171 22.15 -2.34 5.89
CA GLN A 171 23.09 -1.40 5.25
C GLN A 171 24.17 -0.87 6.21
N GLY A 172 24.28 -1.43 7.42
CA GLY A 172 25.37 -1.22 8.37
C GLY A 172 25.06 -0.31 9.55
N ASP A 173 25.90 -0.41 10.58
CA ASP A 173 25.68 0.29 11.86
C ASP A 173 25.80 1.82 11.75
N GLY A 174 26.66 2.33 10.86
CA GLY A 174 26.84 3.77 10.68
C GLY A 174 25.55 4.48 10.24
N VAL A 175 24.78 3.88 9.33
CA VAL A 175 23.46 4.43 8.95
C VAL A 175 22.42 4.16 10.02
N ALA A 176 22.49 3.03 10.74
CA ALA A 176 21.57 2.72 11.83
C ALA A 176 21.67 3.73 12.99
N GLU A 177 22.87 4.06 13.43
CA GLU A 177 23.11 5.09 14.45
C GLU A 177 22.65 6.47 13.98
N TRP A 178 22.98 6.82 12.73
CA TRP A 178 22.57 8.10 12.15
C TRP A 178 21.05 8.21 12.07
N LEU A 179 20.35 7.17 11.62
CA LEU A 179 18.88 7.16 11.56
C LEU A 179 18.26 7.19 12.96
N SER A 180 18.77 6.39 13.90
CA SER A 180 18.24 6.32 15.26
C SER A 180 18.29 7.69 15.94
N ARG A 181 19.36 8.47 15.72
CA ARG A 181 19.52 9.82 16.22
C ARG A 181 18.50 10.80 15.62
N HIS A 182 18.40 10.86 14.28
CA HIS A 182 17.59 11.89 13.61
C HIS A 182 16.08 11.59 13.62
N LEU A 183 15.72 10.30 13.63
CA LEU A 183 14.32 9.88 13.72
C LEU A 183 13.84 9.77 15.16
N GLU A 184 14.74 9.84 16.15
CA GLU A 184 14.45 9.66 17.57
C GLU A 184 13.80 8.29 17.86
N VAL A 185 14.21 7.27 17.09
CA VAL A 185 13.73 5.89 17.24
C VAL A 185 14.92 4.96 17.45
N PRO A 186 15.16 4.48 18.68
CA PRO A 186 16.26 3.57 18.96
C PRO A 186 16.18 2.28 18.14
N GLY A 187 17.33 1.82 17.63
CA GLY A 187 17.43 0.59 16.86
C GLY A 187 16.90 0.71 15.42
N ALA A 188 16.68 1.93 14.91
CA ALA A 188 16.30 2.12 13.52
C ALA A 188 17.45 1.68 12.58
N ARG A 189 17.16 0.74 11.68
CA ARG A 189 18.11 0.23 10.68
C ARG A 189 17.59 0.47 9.27
N LEU A 190 18.50 0.74 8.33
CA LEU A 190 18.17 0.81 6.91
C LEU A 190 18.41 -0.56 6.27
N ILE A 191 17.41 -1.10 5.59
CA ILE A 191 17.55 -2.35 4.85
C ILE A 191 17.27 -2.13 3.36
N LYS A 192 18.02 -2.84 2.52
CA LYS A 192 17.74 -2.97 1.09
C LYS A 192 16.89 -4.22 0.87
N SER A 193 15.71 -4.05 0.28
CA SER A 193 14.85 -5.18 -0.07
C SER A 193 15.57 -6.11 -1.05
N VAL A 194 15.57 -7.40 -0.75
CA VAL A 194 15.99 -8.48 -1.67
C VAL A 194 14.77 -9.14 -2.26
N ASP A 195 14.87 -9.61 -3.50
CA ASP A 195 13.77 -10.38 -4.08
C ASP A 195 13.59 -11.71 -3.34
N LYS A 196 12.33 -12.13 -3.20
CA LYS A 196 11.98 -13.41 -2.60
C LYS A 196 12.72 -14.56 -3.29
N GLU A 197 12.84 -14.51 -4.62
CA GLU A 197 13.56 -15.50 -5.43
C GLU A 197 15.09 -15.43 -5.27
N GLU A 198 15.66 -14.23 -5.16
CA GLU A 198 17.10 -14.02 -4.96
C GLU A 198 17.55 -14.51 -3.58
N PHE A 199 16.68 -14.37 -2.58
CA PHE A 199 16.89 -14.98 -1.26
C PHE A 199 16.83 -16.51 -1.30
N LEU A 200 15.82 -17.11 -1.94
CA LEU A 200 15.67 -18.58 -2.00
C LEU A 200 16.88 -19.26 -2.64
N ARG A 201 17.55 -18.59 -3.60
CA ARG A 201 18.77 -19.10 -4.24
C ARG A 201 20.03 -18.96 -3.37
N SER A 202 20.00 -18.15 -2.32
CA SER A 202 21.16 -17.80 -1.48
C SER A 202 21.02 -18.22 -0.01
N ALA A 203 19.98 -19.00 0.31
CA ALA A 203 19.85 -19.68 1.58
C ALA A 203 20.78 -20.91 1.59
N PRO A 204 21.55 -21.15 2.68
CA PRO A 204 22.32 -22.39 2.79
C PRO A 204 21.36 -23.58 2.79
N SER A 205 21.68 -24.57 1.95
CA SER A 205 20.97 -25.86 1.82
C SER A 205 21.00 -26.67 3.11
#